data_AF-A0A925TST4-F1
#
_entry.id   AF-A0A925TST4-F1
#
_cell.length_a   1.000
_cell.length_b   1.000
_cell.length_c   1.000
_cell.angle_alpha   90.00
_cell.angle_beta   90.00
_cell.angle_gamma   90.00
#
_symmetry.space_group_name_H-M   'P 1'
#
loop_
_entity.id
_entity.type
_entity.pdbx_description
1 polymer ?
#
loop_
_entity_poly.entity_id
_entity_poly.type
_entity_poly.pdbx_seq_one_letter_code
_entity_poly.pdbx_strand_id
1 'polypeptide(L)'
;MNIGFDVRFLHFGLAKPASGGNVGGIGTYQKNLIPELLRLDASHIYTLFTHRHLPLAPLQAWLAGSLPQADVDSRVKFLPLEREVYLPVLDKSLGRMLRRFQAVYQHNARVNASDVHLVHLNQDQGHQWKLGGKKTVVTVYDLIGEVLGLYTATSAQRERELIYACWRSAGAILAISEATKRDLIDRVAIDAHRVHVTLLDTDRIVFKPRTDAEVQTLREQLASQLPAELPYFVHVGGIFHSKNTANLVRAFAQFKKETGSNAVFVFAGVPAKYAATELAELRALSKSLHIENEIKLVPPLAADDLSRLYAGAIANVHPSLYEGFGLTLLEAMASGTAVITSNAGSMPEVAGDAGVLVDPKNIADISHAMHMVSSQPDRRQAMIEKGFHQLKRFSWEHCARRTLDVYRSLA
;
A
#
# COMPACT_ATOMS: atom_id res chain seq x y z
N MET A 1 22.56 0.03 18.28
CA MET A 1 22.45 1.46 17.89
C MET A 1 21.09 2.03 18.27
N ASN A 2 20.91 3.36 18.29
CA ASN A 2 19.59 3.98 18.35
C ASN A 2 19.11 4.38 16.94
N ILE A 3 17.98 3.84 16.50
CA ILE A 3 17.40 3.97 15.16
C ILE A 3 16.14 4.85 15.22
N GLY A 4 16.12 5.94 14.46
CA GLY A 4 14.99 6.85 14.34
C GLY A 4 13.99 6.43 13.25
N PHE A 5 12.69 6.47 13.53
CA PHE A 5 11.62 6.23 12.56
C PHE A 5 10.61 7.37 12.55
N ASP A 6 10.23 7.86 11.39
CA ASP A 6 9.11 8.80 11.28
C ASP A 6 7.76 8.08 11.25
N VAL A 7 7.08 7.98 12.39
CA VAL A 7 5.80 7.27 12.53
C VAL A 7 4.59 8.21 12.54
N ARG A 8 4.75 9.47 12.14
CA ARG A 8 3.65 10.43 12.13
C ARG A 8 2.48 9.98 11.25
N PHE A 9 2.73 9.15 10.22
CA PHE A 9 1.70 8.55 9.37
C PHE A 9 0.87 7.47 10.07
N LEU A 10 1.47 6.67 10.95
CA LEU A 10 0.76 5.65 11.73
C LEU A 10 -0.26 6.26 12.68
N HIS A 11 0.11 7.40 13.26
CA HIS A 11 -0.71 8.04 14.28
C HIS A 11 -2.10 8.47 13.74
N PHE A 12 -2.20 8.91 12.48
CA PHE A 12 -3.48 9.29 11.89
C PHE A 12 -4.45 8.10 11.70
N GLY A 13 -3.92 6.91 11.44
CA GLY A 13 -4.73 5.69 11.32
C GLY A 13 -5.12 5.09 12.68
N LEU A 14 -4.19 5.10 13.65
CA LEU A 14 -4.42 4.54 14.99
C LEU A 14 -5.32 5.41 15.87
N ALA A 15 -5.32 6.74 15.69
CA ALA A 15 -6.13 7.65 16.51
C ALA A 15 -7.60 7.78 16.08
N LYS A 16 -8.02 7.16 14.97
CA LYS A 16 -9.43 7.12 14.53
C LYS A 16 -9.92 5.73 14.09
N PRO A 17 -9.93 4.72 14.97
CA PRO A 17 -10.36 3.36 14.63
C PRO A 17 -11.82 3.30 14.13
N ALA A 18 -12.71 4.09 14.76
CA ALA A 18 -14.14 4.08 14.50
C ALA A 18 -14.57 4.71 13.16
N SER A 19 -13.63 5.30 12.39
CA SER A 19 -13.94 5.96 11.11
C SER A 19 -13.58 5.13 9.87
N GLY A 20 -13.28 3.83 10.03
CA GLY A 20 -12.75 3.02 8.94
C GLY A 20 -11.43 3.58 8.41
N GLY A 21 -10.64 4.17 9.30
CA GLY A 21 -9.39 4.86 8.97
C GLY A 21 -8.35 3.87 8.48
N ASN A 22 -8.43 3.50 7.20
CA ASN A 22 -7.44 2.65 6.57
C ASN A 22 -6.10 3.36 6.64
N VAL A 23 -5.13 2.70 7.26
CA VAL A 23 -3.74 3.13 7.19
C VAL A 23 -3.34 2.97 5.71
N GLY A 24 -2.96 4.05 5.03
CA GLY A 24 -2.47 3.94 3.65
C GLY A 24 -1.25 3.00 3.56
N GLY A 25 -0.88 2.56 2.35
CA GLY A 25 0.17 1.55 2.16
C GLY A 25 1.47 1.79 2.92
N ILE A 26 1.93 3.06 3.01
CA ILE A 26 3.09 3.49 3.81
C ILE A 26 2.93 3.13 5.29
N GLY A 27 1.77 3.42 5.87
CA GLY A 27 1.56 3.09 7.28
C GLY A 27 1.27 1.60 7.50
N THR A 28 0.70 0.87 6.54
CA THR A 28 0.67 -0.60 6.62
C THR A 28 2.07 -1.18 6.71
N TYR A 29 3.03 -0.65 5.94
CA TYR A 29 4.43 -1.05 6.05
C TYR A 29 5.00 -0.82 7.44
N GLN A 30 4.91 0.40 7.96
CA GLN A 30 5.49 0.72 9.27
C GLN A 30 4.79 -0.02 10.42
N LYS A 31 3.46 -0.21 10.32
CA LYS A 31 2.63 -0.91 11.32
C LYS A 31 3.11 -2.35 11.53
N ASN A 32 3.55 -3.00 10.46
CA ASN A 32 4.00 -4.39 10.51
C ASN A 32 5.51 -4.51 10.68
N LEU A 33 6.32 -3.66 10.05
CA LEU A 33 7.78 -3.75 10.15
C LEU A 33 8.29 -3.48 11.58
N ILE A 34 7.82 -2.42 12.24
CA ILE A 34 8.40 -1.97 13.52
C ILE A 34 8.25 -3.03 14.63
N PRO A 35 7.08 -3.66 14.84
CA PRO A 35 6.95 -4.73 15.83
C PRO A 35 7.85 -5.92 15.54
N GLU A 36 8.03 -6.31 14.27
CA GLU A 36 8.91 -7.41 13.88
C GLU A 36 10.38 -7.09 14.15
N LEU A 37 10.82 -5.86 13.86
CA LEU A 37 12.18 -5.40 14.17
C LEU A 37 12.47 -5.47 15.68
N LEU A 38 11.51 -5.02 16.49
CA LEU A 38 11.59 -5.10 17.95
C LEU A 38 11.56 -6.55 18.44
N ARG A 39 10.81 -7.46 17.80
CA ARG A 39 10.79 -8.87 18.20
C ARG A 39 12.09 -9.59 17.88
N LEU A 40 12.70 -9.29 16.73
CA LEU A 40 13.89 -9.97 16.22
C LEU A 40 15.19 -9.46 16.81
N ASP A 41 15.24 -8.21 17.28
CA ASP A 41 16.48 -7.59 17.75
C ASP A 41 16.29 -6.78 19.04
N ALA A 42 16.85 -7.30 20.12
CA ALA A 42 16.87 -6.65 21.44
C ALA A 42 18.05 -5.69 21.65
N SER A 43 18.98 -5.61 20.70
CA SER A 43 20.21 -4.81 20.82
C SER A 43 20.05 -3.36 20.36
N HIS A 44 19.00 -3.07 19.58
CA HIS A 44 18.67 -1.74 19.11
C HIS A 44 17.65 -1.03 20.00
N ILE A 45 17.81 0.28 20.11
CA ILE A 45 16.81 1.20 20.64
C ILE A 45 16.13 1.86 19.44
N TYR A 46 14.81 2.04 19.49
CA TYR A 46 14.02 2.64 18.43
C TYR A 46 13.43 3.97 18.92
N THR A 47 13.81 5.08 18.28
CA THR A 47 13.25 6.41 18.56
C THR A 47 12.17 6.73 17.53
N LEU A 48 10.91 6.69 17.96
CA LEU A 48 9.76 6.97 17.12
C LEU A 48 9.48 8.47 17.11
N PHE A 49 9.58 9.09 15.94
CA PHE A 49 9.24 10.50 15.75
C PHE A 49 7.72 10.62 15.66
N THR A 50 7.12 11.27 16.66
CA THR A 50 5.67 11.40 16.78
C THR A 50 5.23 12.83 16.53
N HIS A 51 3.93 13.09 16.56
CA HIS A 51 3.39 14.43 16.47
C HIS A 51 3.22 15.02 17.89
N ARG A 52 3.77 16.23 18.12
CA ARG A 52 3.89 16.85 19.44
C ARG A 52 2.55 17.04 20.18
N HIS A 53 1.47 17.35 19.46
CA HIS A 53 0.16 17.59 20.07
C HIS A 53 -0.78 16.37 20.07
N LEU A 54 -0.26 15.19 19.74
CA LEU A 54 -1.09 13.99 19.64
C LEU A 54 -0.79 13.03 20.79
N PRO A 55 -1.82 12.34 21.35
CA PRO A 55 -1.65 11.48 22.51
C PRO A 55 -0.76 10.28 22.18
N LEU A 56 0.15 9.91 23.08
CA LEU A 56 1.03 8.75 22.89
C LEU A 56 0.32 7.41 23.15
N ALA A 57 -0.77 7.42 23.92
CA ALA A 57 -1.47 6.21 24.35
C ALA A 57 -1.86 5.25 23.21
N PRO A 58 -2.39 5.71 22.05
CA PRO A 58 -2.70 4.80 20.94
C PRO A 58 -1.46 4.10 20.35
N LEU A 59 -0.31 4.78 20.30
CA LEU A 59 0.95 4.20 19.81
C LEU A 59 1.50 3.18 20.81
N GLN A 60 1.44 3.49 22.10
CA GLN A 60 1.85 2.56 23.16
C GLN A 60 0.95 1.32 23.16
N ALA A 61 -0.37 1.47 23.04
CA ALA A 61 -1.31 0.36 22.96
C ALA A 61 -1.08 -0.52 21.71
N TRP A 62 -0.77 0.08 20.56
CA TRP A 62 -0.41 -0.66 19.34
C TRP A 62 0.83 -1.53 19.55
N LEU A 63 1.90 -0.96 20.13
CA LEU A 63 3.14 -1.70 20.40
C LEU A 63 2.92 -2.79 21.46
N ALA A 64 2.19 -2.48 22.53
CA ALA A 64 1.86 -3.41 23.61
C ALA A 64 0.99 -4.59 23.13
N GLY A 65 0.18 -4.39 22.08
CA GLY A 65 -0.56 -5.48 21.45
C GLY A 65 0.31 -6.47 20.67
N SER A 66 1.56 -6.11 20.38
CA SER A 66 2.48 -6.92 19.56
C SER A 66 3.70 -7.42 20.33
N LEU A 67 4.03 -6.80 21.48
CA LEU A 67 5.24 -7.03 22.26
C LEU A 67 4.99 -6.89 23.76
N PRO A 68 5.77 -7.58 24.62
CA PRO A 68 5.73 -7.37 26.06
C PRO A 68 5.97 -5.90 26.44
N GLN A 69 5.21 -5.36 27.39
CA GLN A 69 5.32 -3.94 27.78
C GLN A 69 6.74 -3.56 28.25
N ALA A 70 7.42 -4.46 28.96
CA ALA A 70 8.79 -4.23 29.43
C ALA A 70 9.79 -4.00 28.27
N ASP A 71 9.57 -4.65 27.13
CA ASP A 71 10.39 -4.45 25.94
C ASP A 71 10.12 -3.10 25.28
N VAL A 72 8.85 -2.70 25.24
CA VAL A 72 8.45 -1.37 24.73
C VAL A 72 9.08 -0.28 25.58
N ASP A 73 8.97 -0.36 26.90
CA ASP A 73 9.46 0.67 27.82
C ASP A 73 10.98 0.81 27.82
N SER A 74 11.72 -0.30 27.63
CA SER A 74 13.18 -0.30 27.64
C SER A 74 13.81 0.03 26.27
N ARG A 75 13.12 -0.26 25.17
CA ARG A 75 13.69 -0.18 23.81
C ARG A 75 13.03 0.85 22.89
N VAL A 76 11.91 1.43 23.28
CA VAL A 76 11.20 2.44 22.46
C VAL A 76 11.23 3.80 23.13
N LYS A 77 11.79 4.79 22.43
CA LYS A 77 11.76 6.21 22.80
C LYS A 77 10.78 6.95 21.90
N PHE A 78 10.08 7.94 22.43
CA PHE A 78 9.21 8.82 21.63
C PHE A 78 9.82 10.21 21.54
N LEU A 79 10.03 10.69 20.31
CA LEU A 79 10.51 12.05 20.05
C LEU A 79 9.40 12.86 19.37
N PRO A 80 8.64 13.70 20.11
CA PRO A 80 7.57 14.49 19.53
C PRO A 80 8.12 15.56 18.59
N LEU A 81 7.54 15.75 17.40
CA LEU A 81 7.91 16.76 16.39
C LEU A 81 6.71 17.65 16.02
N GLU A 82 6.95 18.84 15.49
CA GLU A 82 5.87 19.76 15.04
C GLU A 82 5.00 19.15 13.93
N ARG A 83 3.75 19.65 13.83
CA ARG A 83 2.69 19.17 12.93
C ARG A 83 2.99 19.29 11.44
N GLU A 84 3.62 20.38 11.03
CA GLU A 84 3.62 20.78 9.62
C GLU A 84 4.73 20.08 8.84
N VAL A 85 4.40 18.99 8.12
CA VAL A 85 5.12 18.67 6.87
C VAL A 85 4.35 17.89 5.79
N TYR A 86 3.02 17.79 5.88
CA TYR A 86 2.25 17.07 4.85
C TYR A 86 1.13 17.90 4.25
N LEU A 87 1.47 18.76 3.30
CA LEU A 87 0.55 19.28 2.29
C LEU A 87 1.35 19.59 1.01
N PRO A 88 0.84 19.21 -0.19
CA PRO A 88 1.49 19.54 -1.45
C PRO A 88 1.78 21.04 -1.55
N VAL A 89 2.83 21.38 -2.31
CA VAL A 89 3.47 22.70 -2.49
C VAL A 89 2.52 23.81 -3.02
N LEU A 90 1.22 23.53 -3.15
CA LEU A 90 0.24 24.37 -3.81
C LEU A 90 -0.23 25.60 -3.01
N ASP A 91 0.30 25.83 -1.81
CA ASP A 91 -0.14 26.96 -1.00
C ASP A 91 0.89 28.09 -0.90
N LYS A 92 0.58 29.21 -1.57
CA LYS A 92 1.50 30.33 -1.82
C LYS A 92 1.53 31.38 -0.71
N SER A 93 0.83 31.21 0.42
CA SER A 93 0.91 32.24 1.46
C SER A 93 2.27 32.18 2.18
N LEU A 94 3.03 33.28 2.10
CA LEU A 94 4.38 33.43 2.68
C LEU A 94 4.43 32.99 4.15
N GLY A 95 3.39 33.31 4.93
CA GLY A 95 3.29 32.90 6.33
C GLY A 95 3.20 31.38 6.55
N ARG A 96 2.51 30.63 5.67
CA ARG A 96 2.51 29.15 5.74
C ARG A 96 3.83 28.56 5.28
N MET A 97 4.44 29.14 4.25
CA MET A 97 5.76 28.72 3.78
C MET A 97 6.83 28.89 4.88
N LEU A 98 6.85 30.03 5.58
CA LEU A 98 7.78 30.28 6.67
C LEU A 98 7.57 29.34 7.86
N ARG A 99 6.32 29.07 8.25
CA ARG A 99 6.03 28.09 9.32
C ARG A 99 6.48 26.68 8.96
N ARG A 100 6.32 26.26 7.71
CA ARG A 100 6.84 24.97 7.21
C ARG A 100 8.36 24.90 7.30
N PHE A 101 9.06 25.93 6.82
CA PHE A 101 10.53 25.99 6.94
C PHE A 101 10.99 25.95 8.39
N GLN A 102 10.31 26.69 9.26
CA GLN A 102 10.60 26.70 10.69
C GLN A 102 10.36 25.32 11.33
N ALA A 103 9.25 24.64 10.99
CA ALA A 103 8.96 23.30 11.47
C ALA A 103 10.02 22.28 11.02
N VAL A 104 10.37 22.29 9.73
CA VAL A 104 11.42 21.43 9.17
C VAL A 104 12.77 21.70 9.84
N TYR A 105 13.13 22.97 10.03
CA TYR A 105 14.35 23.34 10.75
C TYR A 105 14.35 22.82 12.19
N GLN A 106 13.24 22.99 12.91
CA GLN A 106 13.09 22.50 14.29
C GLN A 106 13.13 20.97 14.36
N HIS A 107 12.53 20.26 13.40
CA HIS A 107 12.61 18.79 13.31
C HIS A 107 14.06 18.35 13.18
N ASN A 108 14.78 18.93 12.22
CA ASN A 108 16.18 18.62 11.98
C ASN A 108 17.05 18.93 13.19
N ALA A 109 16.88 20.08 13.82
CA ALA A 109 17.63 20.44 15.03
C ALA A 109 17.40 19.42 16.17
N ARG A 110 16.15 18.99 16.38
CA ARG A 110 15.83 18.02 17.44
C ARG A 110 16.35 16.62 17.15
N VAL A 111 16.23 16.14 15.91
CA VAL A 111 16.81 14.84 15.54
C VAL A 111 18.33 14.90 15.62
N ASN A 112 18.96 15.99 15.16
CA ASN A 112 20.42 16.18 15.25
C ASN A 112 20.94 16.21 16.69
N ALA A 113 20.21 16.85 17.60
CA ALA A 113 20.54 16.89 19.02
C ALA A 113 20.21 15.57 19.77
N SER A 114 19.49 14.63 19.15
CA SER A 114 19.19 13.33 19.76
C SER A 114 20.33 12.33 19.61
N ASP A 115 20.28 11.29 20.44
CA ASP A 115 21.19 10.13 20.42
C ASP A 115 20.90 9.14 19.27
N VAL A 116 20.06 9.52 18.30
CA VAL A 116 19.80 8.71 17.10
C VAL A 116 21.05 8.65 16.21
N HIS A 117 21.43 7.44 15.82
CA HIS A 117 22.61 7.15 14.99
C HIS A 117 22.23 6.97 13.52
N LEU A 118 21.12 6.26 13.28
CA LEU A 118 20.58 5.95 11.97
C LEU A 118 19.12 6.40 11.89
N VAL A 119 18.71 7.02 10.78
CA VAL A 119 17.31 7.42 10.56
C VAL A 119 16.73 6.64 9.38
N HIS A 120 15.63 5.93 9.62
CA HIS A 120 14.84 5.27 8.59
C HIS A 120 13.70 6.19 8.13
N LEU A 121 13.78 6.60 6.86
CA LEU A 121 12.90 7.55 6.19
C LEU A 121 11.96 6.84 5.21
N ASN A 122 10.76 7.39 5.05
CA ASN A 122 9.85 7.02 3.98
C ASN A 122 10.19 7.83 2.71
N GLN A 123 9.88 7.26 1.53
CA GLN A 123 10.27 7.77 0.21
C GLN A 123 10.05 9.29 0.02
N ASP A 124 8.91 9.82 0.49
CA ASP A 124 8.48 11.21 0.23
C ASP A 124 9.03 12.24 1.22
N GLN A 125 9.66 11.79 2.31
CA GLN A 125 10.05 12.69 3.40
C GLN A 125 11.53 13.07 3.33
N GLY A 126 12.35 12.27 2.64
CA GLY A 126 13.79 12.36 2.73
C GLY A 126 14.39 13.74 2.43
N HIS A 127 13.86 14.43 1.42
CA HIS A 127 14.34 15.75 0.99
C HIS A 127 14.18 16.87 2.04
N GLN A 128 13.39 16.64 3.09
CA GLN A 128 13.15 17.60 4.17
C GLN A 128 14.14 17.44 5.33
N TRP A 129 14.90 16.33 5.35
CA TRP A 129 15.78 16.00 6.45
C TRP A 129 17.24 16.38 6.15
N LYS A 130 17.81 17.24 7.00
CA LYS A 130 19.22 17.62 7.08
C LYS A 130 19.83 17.03 8.36
N LEU A 131 20.23 15.76 8.30
CA LEU A 131 20.50 14.93 9.48
C LEU A 131 21.95 14.96 9.99
N GLY A 132 22.71 16.04 9.72
CA GLY A 132 23.97 16.34 10.42
C GLY A 132 24.99 15.20 10.47
N GLY A 133 25.12 14.40 9.41
CA GLY A 133 26.06 13.27 9.34
C GLY A 133 25.53 11.93 9.85
N LYS A 134 24.29 11.87 10.37
CA LYS A 134 23.64 10.59 10.74
C LYS A 134 23.43 9.73 9.51
N LYS A 135 23.54 8.40 9.70
CA LYS A 135 23.28 7.42 8.63
C LYS A 135 21.79 7.43 8.29
N THR A 136 21.47 7.16 7.03
CA THR A 136 20.09 7.17 6.55
C THR A 136 19.78 5.90 5.79
N VAL A 137 18.58 5.39 6.01
CA VAL A 137 17.97 4.35 5.19
C VAL A 137 16.67 4.90 4.66
N VAL A 138 16.38 4.69 3.39
CA VAL A 138 15.10 5.12 2.79
C VAL A 138 14.35 3.88 2.31
N THR A 139 13.09 3.70 2.74
CA THR A 139 12.19 2.76 2.04
C THR A 139 11.54 3.47 0.86
N VAL A 140 11.70 2.90 -0.33
CA VAL A 140 11.00 3.34 -1.55
C VAL A 140 9.94 2.31 -1.90
N TYR A 141 8.71 2.79 -2.03
CA TYR A 141 7.53 1.98 -2.31
C TYR A 141 7.33 1.81 -3.82
N ASP A 142 7.41 2.89 -4.58
CA ASP A 142 7.21 2.85 -6.03
C ASP A 142 7.81 4.08 -6.74
N LEU A 143 7.86 3.99 -8.06
CA LEU A 143 8.17 5.10 -8.96
C LEU A 143 7.01 5.32 -9.95
N ILE A 144 5.75 5.14 -9.52
CA ILE A 144 4.56 5.25 -10.40
C ILE A 144 4.58 6.55 -11.19
N GLY A 145 4.90 7.67 -10.53
CA GLY A 145 4.95 9.00 -11.16
C GLY A 145 5.97 9.10 -12.28
N GLU A 146 7.12 8.42 -12.15
CA GLU A 146 8.16 8.39 -13.18
C GLU A 146 7.79 7.43 -14.31
N VAL A 147 7.35 6.22 -13.94
CA VAL A 147 7.04 5.15 -14.90
C VAL A 147 5.86 5.53 -15.79
N LEU A 148 4.84 6.18 -15.24
CA LEU A 148 3.66 6.62 -15.98
C LEU A 148 3.76 8.08 -16.47
N GLY A 149 4.89 8.77 -16.26
CA GLY A 149 5.10 10.13 -16.75
C GLY A 149 4.15 11.17 -16.15
N LEU A 150 3.76 11.01 -14.87
CA LEU A 150 2.78 11.87 -14.21
C LEU A 150 3.33 13.22 -13.77
N TYR A 151 4.67 13.40 -13.76
CA TYR A 151 5.33 14.65 -13.40
C TYR A 151 5.35 15.66 -14.58
N THR A 152 4.17 16.12 -14.99
CA THR A 152 4.03 17.04 -16.13
C THR A 152 4.32 18.50 -15.78
N ALA A 153 4.02 18.92 -14.55
CA ALA A 153 4.28 20.29 -14.08
C ALA A 153 5.74 20.47 -13.62
N THR A 154 6.36 21.60 -13.96
CA THR A 154 7.75 21.92 -13.55
C THR A 154 7.95 21.88 -12.04
N SER A 155 6.96 22.28 -11.24
CA SER A 155 7.04 22.17 -9.78
C SER A 155 7.14 20.73 -9.30
N ALA A 156 6.38 19.82 -9.91
CA ALA A 156 6.40 18.40 -9.58
C ALA A 156 7.72 17.74 -10.02
N GLN A 157 8.27 18.16 -11.17
CA GLN A 157 9.60 17.73 -11.63
C GLN A 157 10.72 18.16 -10.67
N ARG A 158 10.66 19.39 -10.15
CA ARG A 158 11.62 19.89 -9.15
C ARG A 158 11.52 19.12 -7.83
N GLU A 159 10.30 18.90 -7.35
CA GLU A 159 10.05 18.11 -6.13
C GLU A 159 10.60 16.69 -6.27
N ARG A 160 10.33 16.04 -7.41
CA ARG A 160 10.90 14.74 -7.76
C ARG A 160 12.42 14.74 -7.71
N GLU A 161 13.10 15.72 -8.31
CA GLU A 161 14.56 15.77 -8.27
C GLU A 161 15.13 15.97 -6.86
N LEU A 162 14.44 16.71 -5.99
CA LEU A 162 14.83 16.82 -4.58
C LEU A 162 14.69 15.48 -3.84
N ILE A 163 13.61 14.74 -4.10
CA ILE A 163 13.40 13.39 -3.57
C ILE A 163 14.50 12.45 -4.06
N TYR A 164 14.82 12.47 -5.36
CA TYR A 164 15.86 11.62 -5.95
C TYR A 164 17.25 11.97 -5.44
N ALA A 165 17.56 13.25 -5.25
CA ALA A 165 18.81 13.67 -4.62
C ALA A 165 18.93 13.09 -3.19
N CYS A 166 17.83 13.07 -2.43
CA CYS A 166 17.83 12.42 -1.12
C CYS A 166 18.12 10.92 -1.23
N TRP A 167 17.42 10.21 -2.12
CA TRP A 167 17.62 8.76 -2.30
C TRP A 167 19.07 8.46 -2.69
N ARG A 168 19.63 9.22 -3.65
CA ARG A 168 21.04 9.11 -4.06
C ARG A 168 22.03 9.35 -2.92
N SER A 169 21.69 10.20 -1.96
CA SER A 169 22.52 10.49 -0.78
C SER A 169 22.34 9.52 0.40
N ALA A 170 21.34 8.63 0.37
CA ALA A 170 21.03 7.76 1.50
C ALA A 170 22.14 6.74 1.79
N GLY A 171 22.37 6.30 3.02
CA GLY A 171 23.31 5.21 3.30
C GLY A 171 22.93 3.91 2.56
N ALA A 172 21.66 3.54 2.62
CA ALA A 172 21.08 2.43 1.87
C ALA A 172 19.61 2.68 1.53
N ILE A 173 19.08 1.89 0.60
CA ILE A 173 17.68 1.94 0.17
C ILE A 173 17.05 0.57 0.32
N LEU A 174 15.87 0.53 0.91
CA LEU A 174 14.99 -0.62 0.94
C LEU A 174 13.95 -0.47 -0.17
N ALA A 175 13.98 -1.37 -1.15
CA ALA A 175 12.96 -1.45 -2.18
C ALA A 175 11.95 -2.53 -1.80
N ILE A 176 10.66 -2.24 -1.90
CA ILE A 176 9.62 -3.21 -1.49
C ILE A 176 9.41 -4.35 -2.50
N SER A 177 10.04 -4.27 -3.68
CA SER A 177 9.97 -5.27 -4.76
C SER A 177 11.23 -5.23 -5.62
N GLU A 178 11.50 -6.31 -6.36
CA GLU A 178 12.54 -6.31 -7.39
C GLU A 178 12.21 -5.34 -8.53
N ALA A 179 10.92 -5.11 -8.83
CA ALA A 179 10.51 -4.08 -9.78
C ALA A 179 10.95 -2.67 -9.34
N THR A 180 10.63 -2.29 -8.10
CA THR A 180 11.06 -1.00 -7.53
C THR A 180 12.58 -0.88 -7.48
N LYS A 181 13.30 -1.97 -7.18
CA LYS A 181 14.78 -1.98 -7.23
C LYS A 181 15.30 -1.68 -8.64
N ARG A 182 14.77 -2.35 -9.68
CA ARG A 182 15.16 -2.08 -11.07
C ARG A 182 14.91 -0.63 -11.45
N ASP A 183 13.74 -0.09 -11.11
CA ASP A 183 13.42 1.29 -11.44
C ASP A 183 14.32 2.31 -10.71
N LEU A 184 14.74 2.04 -9.46
CA LEU A 184 15.72 2.87 -8.76
C LEU A 184 17.09 2.89 -9.45
N ILE A 185 17.53 1.75 -9.97
CA ILE A 185 18.81 1.63 -10.68
C ILE A 185 18.70 2.30 -12.05
N ASP A 186 17.70 1.92 -12.84
CA ASP A 186 17.59 2.29 -14.25
C ASP A 186 17.15 3.74 -14.45
N ARG A 187 16.28 4.27 -13.57
CA ARG A 187 15.67 5.60 -13.74
C ARG A 187 16.29 6.65 -12.84
N VAL A 188 16.71 6.26 -11.64
CA VAL A 188 17.30 7.19 -10.65
C VAL A 188 18.82 7.10 -10.61
N ALA A 189 19.43 6.10 -11.26
CA ALA A 189 20.86 5.86 -11.30
C ALA A 189 21.47 5.64 -9.90
N ILE A 190 20.78 4.86 -9.07
CA ILE A 190 21.27 4.48 -7.74
C ILE A 190 22.12 3.22 -7.87
N ASP A 191 23.26 3.20 -7.18
CA ASP A 191 24.13 2.02 -7.11
C ASP A 191 23.36 0.79 -6.60
N ALA A 192 23.36 -0.28 -7.41
CA ALA A 192 22.67 -1.53 -7.12
C ALA A 192 23.10 -2.16 -5.78
N HIS A 193 24.34 -1.95 -5.33
CA HIS A 193 24.83 -2.46 -4.04
C HIS A 193 24.20 -1.78 -2.83
N ARG A 194 23.63 -0.58 -3.02
CA ARG A 194 22.91 0.17 -1.98
C ARG A 194 21.40 -0.09 -1.98
N VAL A 195 20.88 -0.86 -2.94
CA VAL A 195 19.44 -1.15 -3.06
C VAL A 195 19.16 -2.61 -2.65
N HIS A 196 18.46 -2.75 -1.53
CA HIS A 196 18.13 -4.04 -0.92
C HIS A 196 16.64 -4.29 -1.01
N VAL A 197 16.25 -5.46 -1.54
CA VAL A 197 14.83 -5.82 -1.61
C VAL A 197 14.35 -6.38 -0.29
N THR A 198 13.23 -5.82 0.19
CA THR A 198 12.51 -6.23 1.39
C THR A 198 11.04 -6.40 1.04
N LEU A 199 10.68 -7.62 0.60
CA LEU A 199 9.31 -7.95 0.19
C LEU A 199 8.36 -7.81 1.38
N LEU A 200 7.17 -7.28 1.12
CA LEU A 200 6.14 -7.10 2.14
C LEU A 200 5.32 -8.38 2.32
N ASP A 201 4.38 -8.36 3.26
CA ASP A 201 3.41 -9.43 3.48
C ASP A 201 2.04 -8.84 3.84
N THR A 202 1.03 -9.70 3.96
CA THR A 202 -0.32 -9.37 4.42
C THR A 202 -0.60 -9.92 5.81
N ASP A 203 -1.58 -9.36 6.51
CA ASP A 203 -2.05 -9.87 7.81
C ASP A 203 -2.91 -11.12 7.61
N ARG A 204 -2.30 -12.30 7.73
CA ARG A 204 -2.97 -13.59 7.52
C ARG A 204 -3.89 -14.02 8.66
N ILE A 205 -3.88 -13.29 9.79
CA ILE A 205 -4.84 -13.51 10.87
C ILE A 205 -6.18 -12.89 10.47
N VAL A 206 -6.12 -11.70 9.84
CA VAL A 206 -7.28 -10.96 9.35
C VAL A 206 -7.75 -11.48 8.00
N PHE A 207 -6.85 -11.58 7.02
CA PHE A 207 -7.14 -12.08 5.68
C PHE A 207 -6.97 -13.59 5.66
N LYS A 208 -8.11 -14.29 5.61
CA LYS A 208 -8.19 -15.75 5.63
C LYS A 208 -9.45 -16.21 4.91
N PRO A 209 -9.54 -17.48 4.51
CA PRO A 209 -10.78 -18.04 3.97
C PRO A 209 -11.94 -17.83 4.95
N ARG A 210 -13.14 -17.59 4.42
CA ARG A 210 -14.36 -17.35 5.20
C ARG A 210 -15.42 -18.37 4.86
N THR A 211 -16.27 -18.66 5.84
CA THR A 211 -17.45 -19.51 5.65
C THR A 211 -18.51 -18.77 4.82
N ASP A 212 -19.37 -19.52 4.14
CA ASP A 212 -20.49 -18.95 3.38
C ASP A 212 -21.40 -18.09 4.27
N ALA A 213 -21.58 -18.47 5.54
CA ALA A 213 -22.37 -17.70 6.50
C ALA A 213 -21.73 -16.33 6.83
N GLU A 214 -20.41 -16.25 6.99
CA GLU A 214 -19.70 -14.98 7.21
C GLU A 214 -19.79 -14.08 5.98
N VAL A 215 -19.65 -14.65 4.77
CA VAL A 215 -19.81 -13.92 3.51
C VAL A 215 -21.24 -13.41 3.36
N GLN A 216 -22.24 -14.24 3.67
CA GLN A 216 -23.65 -13.87 3.60
C GLN A 216 -23.99 -12.75 4.59
N THR A 217 -23.45 -12.81 5.80
CA THR A 217 -23.60 -11.74 6.81
C THR A 217 -23.11 -10.40 6.26
N LEU A 218 -21.95 -10.38 5.58
CA LEU A 218 -21.46 -9.15 4.94
C LEU A 218 -22.40 -8.68 3.82
N ARG A 219 -22.90 -9.61 2.98
CA ARG A 219 -23.82 -9.27 1.90
C ARG A 219 -25.11 -8.62 2.42
N GLU A 220 -25.63 -9.09 3.54
CA GLU A 220 -26.80 -8.49 4.21
C GLU A 220 -26.49 -7.08 4.72
N GLN A 221 -25.32 -6.87 5.33
CA GLN A 221 -24.87 -5.55 5.76
C GLN A 221 -24.70 -4.57 4.59
N LEU A 222 -24.29 -5.09 3.42
CA LEU A 222 -24.07 -4.32 2.20
C LEU A 222 -25.25 -4.41 1.21
N ALA A 223 -26.44 -4.84 1.62
CA ALA A 223 -27.54 -5.16 0.70
C ALA A 223 -27.94 -3.98 -0.21
N SER A 224 -27.72 -2.74 0.24
CA SER A 224 -27.98 -1.54 -0.58
C SER A 224 -26.94 -1.27 -1.68
N GLN A 225 -25.75 -1.89 -1.60
CA GLN A 225 -24.66 -1.75 -2.56
C GLN A 225 -24.41 -3.04 -3.35
N LEU A 226 -24.47 -4.19 -2.70
CA LEU A 226 -24.15 -5.50 -3.24
C LEU A 226 -25.37 -6.43 -3.15
N PRO A 227 -25.96 -6.83 -4.29
CA PRO A 227 -27.08 -7.77 -4.29
C PRO A 227 -26.71 -9.12 -3.68
N ALA A 228 -27.56 -9.65 -2.80
CA ALA A 228 -27.24 -10.79 -1.94
C ALA A 228 -26.90 -12.10 -2.68
N GLU A 229 -27.40 -12.30 -3.91
CA GLU A 229 -27.23 -13.57 -4.63
C GLU A 229 -26.39 -13.47 -5.90
N LEU A 230 -26.00 -12.25 -6.31
CA LEU A 230 -25.25 -12.10 -7.57
C LEU A 230 -23.76 -12.43 -7.36
N PRO A 231 -23.16 -13.24 -8.25
CA PRO A 231 -21.73 -13.45 -8.24
C PRO A 231 -21.02 -12.13 -8.61
N TYR A 232 -19.82 -11.92 -8.08
CA TYR A 232 -19.11 -10.67 -8.35
C TYR A 232 -17.61 -10.84 -8.52
N PHE A 233 -17.04 -9.98 -9.36
CA PHE A 233 -15.62 -9.67 -9.34
C PHE A 233 -15.37 -8.49 -8.41
N VAL A 234 -14.19 -8.40 -7.82
CA VAL A 234 -13.84 -7.30 -6.92
C VAL A 234 -12.55 -6.61 -7.37
N HIS A 235 -12.53 -5.29 -7.24
CA HIS A 235 -11.33 -4.47 -7.28
C HIS A 235 -11.24 -3.66 -5.99
N VAL A 236 -10.17 -3.85 -5.24
CA VAL A 236 -9.91 -3.11 -4.01
C VAL A 236 -8.87 -2.03 -4.27
N GLY A 237 -9.25 -0.77 -4.03
CA GLY A 237 -8.38 0.37 -4.23
C GLY A 237 -9.13 1.65 -4.65
N GLY A 238 -8.40 2.76 -4.66
CA GLY A 238 -8.94 4.03 -5.17
C GLY A 238 -9.13 4.02 -6.68
N ILE A 239 -10.00 4.90 -7.17
CA ILE A 239 -10.22 5.11 -8.62
C ILE A 239 -9.16 6.11 -9.10
N PHE A 240 -8.00 5.58 -9.49
CA PHE A 240 -6.88 6.37 -10.02
C PHE A 240 -6.44 5.85 -11.38
N HIS A 241 -5.80 6.72 -12.17
CA HIS A 241 -5.26 6.34 -13.48
C HIS A 241 -4.34 5.12 -13.40
N SER A 242 -3.44 5.06 -12.41
CA SER A 242 -2.53 3.92 -12.21
C SER A 242 -3.25 2.60 -11.92
N LYS A 243 -4.45 2.65 -11.34
CA LYS A 243 -5.29 1.47 -11.05
C LYS A 243 -6.09 0.97 -12.26
N ASN A 244 -6.06 1.71 -13.37
CA ASN A 244 -6.60 1.30 -14.66
C ASN A 244 -8.12 1.00 -14.66
N THR A 245 -8.87 1.69 -13.80
CA THR A 245 -10.30 1.42 -13.57
C THR A 245 -11.17 1.59 -14.81
N ALA A 246 -10.81 2.52 -15.72
CA ALA A 246 -11.55 2.72 -16.97
C ALA A 246 -11.45 1.50 -17.91
N ASN A 247 -10.26 0.92 -18.08
CA ASN A 247 -10.10 -0.29 -18.89
C ASN A 247 -10.74 -1.50 -18.22
N LEU A 248 -10.73 -1.55 -16.89
CA LEU A 248 -11.42 -2.58 -16.13
C LEU A 248 -12.94 -2.57 -16.39
N VAL A 249 -13.58 -1.39 -16.38
CA VAL A 249 -15.00 -1.24 -16.72
C VAL A 249 -15.28 -1.65 -18.16
N ARG A 250 -14.42 -1.25 -19.13
CA ARG A 250 -14.57 -1.67 -20.53
C ARG A 250 -14.45 -3.18 -20.69
N ALA A 251 -13.49 -3.79 -20.01
CA ALA A 251 -13.27 -5.24 -20.06
C ALA A 251 -14.44 -6.00 -19.43
N PHE A 252 -14.99 -5.48 -18.33
CA PHE A 252 -16.18 -6.08 -17.71
C PHE A 252 -17.41 -5.97 -18.61
N ALA A 253 -17.62 -4.82 -19.29
CA ALA A 253 -18.69 -4.68 -20.27
C ALA A 253 -18.54 -5.68 -21.43
N GLN A 254 -17.31 -5.87 -21.93
CA GLN A 254 -17.01 -6.86 -22.95
C GLN A 254 -17.31 -8.28 -22.46
N PHE A 255 -16.84 -8.65 -21.26
CA PHE A 255 -17.12 -9.94 -20.63
C PHE A 255 -18.62 -10.21 -20.53
N LYS A 256 -19.41 -9.23 -20.07
CA LYS A 256 -20.87 -9.35 -19.98
C LYS A 256 -21.52 -9.55 -21.34
N LYS A 257 -21.10 -8.79 -22.35
CA LYS A 257 -21.62 -8.90 -23.72
C LYS A 257 -21.32 -10.27 -24.33
N GLU A 258 -20.14 -10.81 -24.10
CA GLU A 258 -19.67 -12.09 -24.68
C GLU A 258 -20.29 -13.31 -23.98
N THR A 259 -20.55 -13.22 -22.68
CA THR A 259 -20.96 -14.39 -21.87
C THR A 259 -22.43 -14.35 -21.43
N GLY A 260 -23.09 -13.20 -21.47
CA GLY A 260 -24.43 -13.01 -20.92
C GLY A 260 -24.49 -13.14 -19.39
N SER A 261 -23.34 -13.07 -18.70
CA SER A 261 -23.25 -13.27 -17.24
C SER A 261 -24.09 -12.26 -16.45
N ASN A 262 -24.74 -12.75 -15.39
CA ASN A 262 -25.44 -11.95 -14.39
C ASN A 262 -24.51 -11.35 -13.32
N ALA A 263 -23.18 -11.58 -13.43
CA ALA A 263 -22.24 -11.07 -12.44
C ALA A 263 -22.25 -9.53 -12.38
N VAL A 264 -21.85 -9.02 -11.22
CA VAL A 264 -21.60 -7.59 -10.97
C VAL A 264 -20.12 -7.34 -10.71
N PHE A 265 -19.69 -6.09 -10.84
CA PHE A 265 -18.31 -5.69 -10.57
C PHE A 265 -18.27 -4.73 -9.39
N VAL A 266 -17.54 -5.12 -8.33
CA VAL A 266 -17.45 -4.37 -7.08
C VAL A 266 -16.15 -3.58 -7.03
N PHE A 267 -16.25 -2.25 -6.97
CA PHE A 267 -15.14 -1.38 -6.58
C PHE A 267 -15.25 -1.08 -5.09
N ALA A 268 -14.31 -1.60 -4.30
CA ALA A 268 -14.29 -1.44 -2.85
C ALA A 268 -13.18 -0.47 -2.41
N GLY A 269 -13.48 0.33 -1.39
CA GLY A 269 -12.52 1.27 -0.81
C GLY A 269 -12.45 2.63 -1.50
N VAL A 270 -13.45 2.99 -2.30
CA VAL A 270 -13.53 4.30 -2.96
C VAL A 270 -14.00 5.36 -1.97
N PRO A 271 -13.14 6.30 -1.50
CA PRO A 271 -13.59 7.33 -0.59
C PRO A 271 -14.38 8.39 -1.38
N ALA A 272 -15.61 8.68 -0.96
CA ALA A 272 -16.53 9.60 -1.65
C ALA A 272 -15.94 11.00 -1.95
N LYS A 273 -14.92 11.43 -1.21
CA LYS A 273 -14.32 12.78 -1.28
C LYS A 273 -13.08 12.92 -2.16
N TYR A 274 -12.40 11.85 -2.56
CA TYR A 274 -11.06 11.92 -3.17
C TYR A 274 -10.99 11.58 -4.67
N ALA A 275 -12.13 11.35 -5.30
CA ALA A 275 -12.19 10.94 -6.70
C ALA A 275 -13.43 11.52 -7.41
N ALA A 276 -13.88 12.74 -7.07
CA ALA A 276 -15.14 13.26 -7.60
C ALA A 276 -15.17 13.28 -9.13
N THR A 277 -14.04 13.65 -9.76
CA THR A 277 -13.89 13.67 -11.22
C THR A 277 -13.76 12.26 -11.77
N GLU A 278 -12.81 11.45 -11.29
CA GLU A 278 -12.55 10.10 -11.79
C GLU A 278 -13.75 9.17 -11.58
N LEU A 279 -14.48 9.33 -10.48
CA LEU A 279 -15.71 8.61 -10.21
C LEU A 279 -16.84 9.07 -11.15
N ALA A 280 -16.95 10.37 -11.43
CA ALA A 280 -17.92 10.87 -12.40
C ALA A 280 -17.63 10.32 -13.80
N GLU A 281 -16.35 10.29 -14.22
CA GLU A 281 -15.91 9.68 -15.47
C GLU A 281 -16.22 8.17 -15.51
N LEU A 282 -15.93 7.45 -14.43
CA LEU A 282 -16.25 6.01 -14.33
C LEU A 282 -17.76 5.76 -14.46
N ARG A 283 -18.59 6.59 -13.81
CA ARG A 283 -20.06 6.50 -13.90
C ARG A 283 -20.56 6.82 -15.31
N ALA A 284 -20.04 7.88 -15.93
CA ALA A 284 -20.39 8.25 -17.30
C ALA A 284 -20.00 7.13 -18.29
N LEU A 285 -18.81 6.55 -18.13
CA LEU A 285 -18.35 5.41 -18.91
C LEU A 285 -19.26 4.21 -18.74
N SER A 286 -19.59 3.85 -17.50
CA SER A 286 -20.47 2.71 -17.20
C SER A 286 -21.85 2.87 -17.84
N LYS A 287 -22.42 4.09 -17.79
CA LYS A 287 -23.68 4.42 -18.45
C LYS A 287 -23.59 4.34 -19.98
N SER A 288 -22.50 4.81 -20.57
CA SER A 288 -22.29 4.72 -22.02
C SER A 288 -22.15 3.28 -22.53
N LEU A 289 -21.77 2.37 -21.63
CA LEU A 289 -21.63 0.93 -21.89
C LEU A 289 -22.86 0.12 -21.46
N HIS A 290 -23.90 0.78 -20.94
CA HIS A 290 -25.14 0.15 -20.44
C HIS A 290 -24.91 -0.92 -19.35
N ILE A 291 -23.94 -0.68 -18.45
CA ILE A 291 -23.61 -1.56 -17.33
C ILE A 291 -23.61 -0.82 -15.97
N GLU A 292 -24.19 0.37 -15.90
CA GLU A 292 -24.20 1.20 -14.69
C GLU A 292 -24.87 0.52 -13.49
N ASN A 293 -25.81 -0.39 -13.75
CA ASN A 293 -26.50 -1.13 -12.69
C ASN A 293 -25.66 -2.29 -12.15
N GLU A 294 -24.58 -2.68 -12.84
CA GLU A 294 -23.71 -3.79 -12.47
C GLU A 294 -22.37 -3.33 -11.92
N ILE A 295 -22.06 -2.05 -12.02
CA ILE A 295 -20.94 -1.45 -11.30
C ILE A 295 -21.38 -1.06 -9.89
N LYS A 296 -20.86 -1.78 -8.89
CA LYS A 296 -21.17 -1.57 -7.48
C LYS A 296 -20.03 -0.86 -6.77
N LEU A 297 -20.35 0.18 -6.03
CA LEU A 297 -19.39 0.95 -5.25
C LEU A 297 -19.59 0.63 -3.78
N VAL A 298 -18.60 0.01 -3.16
CA VAL A 298 -18.61 -0.35 -1.74
C VAL A 298 -17.71 0.64 -0.98
N PRO A 299 -18.20 1.24 0.12
CA PRO A 299 -17.41 2.16 0.92
C PRO A 299 -16.15 1.48 1.48
N PRO A 300 -15.18 2.24 2.02
CA PRO A 300 -14.08 1.67 2.79
C PRO A 300 -14.60 0.73 3.88
N LEU A 301 -14.12 -0.50 3.87
CA LEU A 301 -14.47 -1.55 4.83
C LEU A 301 -13.39 -1.71 5.90
N ALA A 302 -13.79 -2.20 7.07
CA ALA A 302 -12.83 -2.75 8.02
C ALA A 302 -12.11 -3.96 7.41
N ALA A 303 -10.91 -4.27 7.89
CA ALA A 303 -10.10 -5.33 7.29
C ALA A 303 -10.76 -6.74 7.40
N ASP A 304 -11.52 -7.01 8.47
CA ASP A 304 -12.28 -8.27 8.60
C ASP A 304 -13.40 -8.38 7.54
N ASP A 305 -14.16 -7.30 7.34
CA ASP A 305 -15.19 -7.24 6.29
C ASP A 305 -14.58 -7.28 4.89
N LEU A 306 -13.42 -6.66 4.70
CA LEU A 306 -12.68 -6.74 3.44
C LEU A 306 -12.23 -8.18 3.14
N SER A 307 -11.79 -8.93 4.16
CA SER A 307 -11.50 -10.37 4.02
C SER A 307 -12.73 -11.18 3.61
N ARG A 308 -13.91 -10.85 4.14
CA ARG A 308 -15.19 -11.49 3.74
C ARG A 308 -15.59 -11.11 2.32
N LEU A 309 -15.34 -9.86 1.90
CA LEU A 309 -15.58 -9.40 0.54
C LEU A 309 -14.67 -10.12 -0.47
N TYR A 310 -13.39 -10.31 -0.15
CA TYR A 310 -12.52 -11.12 -1.01
C TYR A 310 -13.02 -12.56 -1.08
N ALA A 311 -13.26 -13.20 0.06
CA ALA A 311 -13.66 -14.61 0.13
C ALA A 311 -14.95 -14.93 -0.65
N GLY A 312 -15.87 -13.96 -0.76
CA GLY A 312 -17.12 -14.11 -1.52
C GLY A 312 -17.03 -13.78 -3.02
N ALA A 313 -15.87 -13.32 -3.52
CA ALA A 313 -15.69 -12.90 -4.90
C ALA A 313 -15.29 -14.08 -5.81
N ILE A 314 -15.65 -14.00 -7.10
CA ILE A 314 -15.13 -14.91 -8.14
C ILE A 314 -13.61 -14.74 -8.27
N ALA A 315 -13.17 -13.48 -8.35
CA ALA A 315 -11.77 -13.12 -8.42
C ALA A 315 -11.57 -11.66 -8.00
N ASN A 316 -10.38 -11.38 -7.45
CA ASN A 316 -9.85 -10.02 -7.38
C ASN A 316 -9.22 -9.67 -8.73
N VAL A 317 -9.66 -8.57 -9.34
CA VAL A 317 -9.21 -8.11 -10.66
C VAL A 317 -8.47 -6.78 -10.50
N HIS A 318 -7.14 -6.84 -10.58
CA HIS A 318 -6.24 -5.72 -10.31
C HIS A 318 -5.25 -5.49 -11.48
N PRO A 319 -5.73 -5.08 -12.67
CA PRO A 319 -4.88 -4.90 -13.86
C PRO A 319 -4.26 -3.50 -13.86
N SER A 320 -3.55 -3.14 -12.80
CA SER A 320 -2.92 -1.81 -12.66
C SER A 320 -1.95 -1.54 -13.81
N LEU A 321 -1.85 -0.29 -14.24
CA LEU A 321 -0.86 0.12 -15.23
C LEU A 321 0.57 -0.01 -14.70
N TYR A 322 0.74 0.23 -13.39
CA TYR A 322 1.96 -0.02 -12.66
C TYR A 322 1.67 -0.05 -11.15
N GLU A 323 2.41 -0.88 -10.41
CA GLU A 323 2.35 -0.96 -8.96
C GLU A 323 3.71 -1.29 -8.34
N GLY A 324 3.95 -0.75 -7.15
CA GLY A 324 5.19 -0.97 -6.38
C GLY A 324 5.26 -2.31 -5.67
N PHE A 325 4.12 -2.88 -5.26
CA PHE A 325 4.07 -4.24 -4.70
C PHE A 325 2.77 -5.02 -4.97
N GLY A 326 1.62 -4.54 -4.50
CA GLY A 326 0.35 -5.26 -4.65
C GLY A 326 -0.09 -6.04 -3.41
N LEU A 327 -0.21 -5.38 -2.25
CA LEU A 327 -0.76 -5.98 -1.03
C LEU A 327 -2.16 -6.59 -1.26
N THR A 328 -2.98 -5.98 -2.11
CA THR A 328 -4.33 -6.48 -2.46
C THR A 328 -4.32 -7.85 -3.13
N LEU A 329 -3.23 -8.22 -3.83
CA LEU A 329 -3.07 -9.56 -4.38
C LEU A 329 -2.84 -10.58 -3.26
N LEU A 330 -1.96 -10.25 -2.30
CA LEU A 330 -1.70 -11.10 -1.15
C LEU A 330 -2.93 -11.24 -0.24
N GLU A 331 -3.65 -10.15 0.00
CA GLU A 331 -4.93 -10.16 0.74
C GLU A 331 -5.94 -11.09 0.08
N ALA A 332 -6.15 -10.96 -1.24
CA ALA A 332 -7.06 -11.83 -1.99
C ALA A 332 -6.63 -13.30 -1.93
N MET A 333 -5.34 -13.60 -2.16
CA MET A 333 -4.82 -14.96 -2.05
C MET A 333 -5.01 -15.53 -0.64
N ALA A 334 -4.74 -14.74 0.39
CA ALA A 334 -4.89 -15.16 1.79
C ALA A 334 -6.36 -15.41 2.13
N SER A 335 -7.28 -14.66 1.54
CA SER A 335 -8.73 -14.88 1.65
C SER A 335 -9.27 -16.04 0.81
N GLY A 336 -8.41 -16.76 0.07
CA GLY A 336 -8.84 -17.88 -0.77
C GLY A 336 -9.51 -17.44 -2.08
N THR A 337 -9.11 -16.29 -2.61
CA THR A 337 -9.71 -15.69 -3.82
C THR A 337 -8.72 -15.74 -4.97
N ALA A 338 -9.19 -16.15 -6.15
CA ALA A 338 -8.39 -16.11 -7.37
C ALA A 338 -8.00 -14.67 -7.74
N VAL A 339 -6.84 -14.52 -8.37
CA VAL A 339 -6.28 -13.21 -8.74
C VAL A 339 -6.10 -13.10 -10.25
N ILE A 340 -6.63 -12.03 -10.83
CA ILE A 340 -6.32 -11.56 -12.17
C ILE A 340 -5.59 -10.22 -12.02
N THR A 341 -4.38 -10.10 -12.55
CA THR A 341 -3.57 -8.89 -12.39
C THR A 341 -2.73 -8.60 -13.61
N SER A 342 -2.11 -7.43 -13.68
CA SER A 342 -1.33 -7.04 -14.85
C SER A 342 0.03 -7.74 -14.91
N ASN A 343 0.64 -7.77 -16.09
CA ASN A 343 2.02 -8.17 -16.30
C ASN A 343 3.04 -7.02 -16.05
N ALA A 344 2.63 -5.95 -15.35
CA ALA A 344 3.39 -4.72 -15.19
C ALA A 344 3.90 -4.50 -13.75
N GLY A 345 5.03 -3.79 -13.63
CA GLY A 345 5.63 -3.46 -12.33
C GLY A 345 5.95 -4.70 -11.51
N SER A 346 5.54 -4.68 -10.24
CA SER A 346 5.71 -5.79 -9.28
C SER A 346 4.64 -6.88 -9.36
N MET A 347 3.58 -6.70 -10.17
CA MET A 347 2.45 -7.65 -10.20
C MET A 347 2.87 -9.09 -10.57
N PRO A 348 3.76 -9.34 -11.57
CA PRO A 348 4.24 -10.70 -11.85
C PRO A 348 5.02 -11.33 -10.69
N GLU A 349 5.80 -10.52 -9.97
CA GLU A 349 6.62 -10.98 -8.84
C GLU A 349 5.73 -11.43 -7.67
N VAL A 350 4.68 -10.65 -7.38
CA VAL A 350 3.74 -10.93 -6.30
C VAL A 350 2.73 -12.01 -6.66
N ALA A 351 2.23 -12.04 -7.90
CA ALA A 351 1.31 -13.07 -8.37
C ALA A 351 1.96 -14.44 -8.52
N GLY A 352 3.22 -14.49 -8.94
CA GLY A 352 3.88 -15.75 -9.31
C GLY A 352 3.07 -16.52 -10.35
N ASP A 353 2.92 -17.82 -10.18
CA ASP A 353 2.10 -18.68 -11.03
C ASP A 353 0.65 -18.84 -10.52
N ALA A 354 0.29 -18.16 -9.43
CA ALA A 354 -1.03 -18.22 -8.81
C ALA A 354 -2.06 -17.28 -9.45
N GLY A 355 -1.60 -16.19 -10.05
CA GLY A 355 -2.46 -15.22 -10.74
C GLY A 355 -2.49 -15.41 -12.26
N VAL A 356 -3.56 -14.94 -12.88
CA VAL A 356 -3.60 -14.74 -14.34
C VAL A 356 -3.02 -13.36 -14.64
N LEU A 357 -1.90 -13.35 -15.37
CA LEU A 357 -1.26 -12.11 -15.83
C LEU A 357 -1.85 -11.67 -17.16
N VAL A 358 -2.29 -10.42 -17.23
CA VAL A 358 -2.85 -9.80 -18.44
C VAL A 358 -2.08 -8.54 -18.83
N ASP A 359 -2.10 -8.17 -20.11
CA ASP A 359 -1.70 -6.83 -20.52
C ASP A 359 -2.76 -5.81 -20.05
N PRO A 360 -2.41 -4.87 -19.15
CA PRO A 360 -3.38 -3.93 -18.60
C PRO A 360 -3.95 -2.97 -19.67
N LYS A 361 -3.31 -2.82 -20.83
CA LYS A 361 -3.81 -2.00 -21.93
C LYS A 361 -4.72 -2.77 -22.90
N ASN A 362 -4.76 -4.11 -22.78
CA ASN A 362 -5.56 -4.97 -23.64
C ASN A 362 -6.88 -5.34 -22.96
N ILE A 363 -7.96 -4.68 -23.38
CA ILE A 363 -9.31 -4.89 -22.84
C ILE A 363 -9.78 -6.34 -23.03
N ALA A 364 -9.48 -6.94 -24.19
CA ALA A 364 -9.88 -8.31 -24.50
C ALA A 364 -9.16 -9.32 -23.61
N ASP A 365 -7.87 -9.09 -23.29
CA ASP A 365 -7.10 -9.97 -22.41
C ASP A 365 -7.68 -9.99 -20.99
N ILE A 366 -8.02 -8.80 -20.45
CA ILE A 366 -8.69 -8.68 -19.15
C ILE A 366 -10.08 -9.36 -19.18
N SER A 367 -10.86 -9.17 -20.25
CA SER A 367 -12.18 -9.81 -20.43
C SER A 367 -12.08 -11.34 -20.48
N HIS A 368 -11.15 -11.86 -21.28
CA HIS A 368 -10.92 -13.30 -21.42
C HIS A 368 -10.45 -13.93 -20.10
N ALA A 369 -9.63 -13.24 -19.31
CA ALA A 369 -9.24 -13.70 -17.99
C ALA A 369 -10.46 -13.79 -17.05
N MET A 370 -11.33 -12.77 -17.03
CA MET A 370 -12.58 -12.82 -16.26
C MET A 370 -13.47 -13.98 -16.70
N HIS A 371 -13.61 -14.19 -18.01
CA HIS A 371 -14.37 -15.31 -18.56
C HIS A 371 -13.78 -16.64 -18.08
N MET A 372 -12.49 -16.88 -18.28
CA MET A 372 -11.82 -18.12 -17.89
C MET A 372 -12.01 -18.44 -16.41
N VAL A 373 -11.78 -17.48 -15.51
CA VAL A 373 -11.90 -17.71 -14.05
C VAL A 373 -13.36 -17.94 -13.63
N SER A 374 -14.32 -17.29 -14.30
CA SER A 374 -15.75 -17.49 -13.99
C SER A 374 -16.30 -18.82 -14.52
N SER A 375 -15.91 -19.26 -15.72
CA SER A 375 -16.48 -20.44 -16.38
C SER A 375 -15.76 -21.75 -16.07
N GLN A 376 -14.58 -21.71 -15.43
CA GLN A 376 -13.77 -22.91 -15.14
C GLN A 376 -13.47 -23.04 -13.64
N PRO A 377 -14.42 -23.57 -12.83
CA PRO A 377 -14.26 -23.72 -11.39
C PRO A 377 -13.00 -24.47 -10.96
N ASP A 378 -12.64 -25.55 -11.67
CA ASP A 378 -11.46 -26.35 -11.34
C ASP A 378 -10.16 -25.55 -11.52
N ARG A 379 -10.09 -24.73 -12.58
CA ARG A 379 -8.94 -23.84 -12.78
C ARG A 379 -8.88 -22.76 -11.73
N ARG A 380 -10.04 -22.17 -11.37
CA ARG A 380 -10.12 -21.19 -10.29
C ARG A 380 -9.66 -21.79 -8.96
N GLN A 381 -10.05 -23.03 -8.66
CA GLN A 381 -9.62 -23.74 -7.46
C GLN A 381 -8.10 -23.99 -7.45
N ALA A 382 -7.54 -24.43 -8.58
CA ALA A 382 -6.10 -24.59 -8.73
C ALA A 382 -5.32 -23.26 -8.54
N MET A 383 -5.87 -22.14 -9.01
CA MET A 383 -5.29 -20.80 -8.77
C MET A 383 -5.30 -20.45 -7.28
N ILE A 384 -6.37 -20.76 -6.55
CA ILE A 384 -6.49 -20.52 -5.11
C ILE A 384 -5.42 -21.33 -4.34
N GLU A 385 -5.27 -22.61 -4.67
CA GLU A 385 -4.23 -23.47 -4.07
C GLU A 385 -2.82 -22.94 -4.30
N LYS A 386 -2.53 -22.54 -5.55
CA LYS A 386 -1.27 -21.87 -5.88
C LYS A 386 -1.11 -20.55 -5.13
N GLY A 387 -2.18 -19.80 -4.89
CA GLY A 387 -2.18 -18.59 -4.08
C GLY A 387 -1.67 -18.86 -2.66
N PHE A 388 -2.17 -19.90 -2.00
CA PHE A 388 -1.67 -20.32 -0.69
C PHE A 388 -0.19 -20.74 -0.71
N HIS A 389 0.26 -21.39 -1.78
CA HIS A 389 1.68 -21.70 -1.97
C HIS A 389 2.54 -20.45 -2.17
N GLN A 390 2.09 -19.52 -3.01
CA GLN A 390 2.76 -18.26 -3.32
C GLN A 390 2.92 -17.38 -2.08
N LEU A 391 1.92 -17.35 -1.19
CA LEU A 391 2.00 -16.64 0.10
C LEU A 391 3.22 -17.06 0.93
N LYS A 392 3.69 -18.31 0.86
CA LYS A 392 4.84 -18.77 1.66
C LYS A 392 6.15 -18.02 1.36
N ARG A 393 6.22 -17.29 0.25
CA ARG A 393 7.37 -16.45 -0.14
C ARG A 393 7.41 -15.10 0.58
N PHE A 394 6.29 -14.67 1.17
CA PHE A 394 6.13 -13.37 1.80
C PHE A 394 6.09 -13.53 3.32
N SER A 395 6.78 -12.65 4.04
CA SER A 395 6.83 -12.66 5.50
C SER A 395 7.31 -11.32 6.03
N TRP A 396 6.52 -10.71 6.92
CA TRP A 396 6.96 -9.52 7.65
C TRP A 396 8.20 -9.77 8.51
N GLU A 397 8.35 -10.98 9.05
CA GLU A 397 9.58 -11.38 9.76
C GLU A 397 10.79 -11.37 8.83
N HIS A 398 10.65 -11.93 7.62
CA HIS A 398 11.72 -11.90 6.63
C HIS A 398 12.06 -10.46 6.19
N CYS A 399 11.04 -9.63 5.96
CA CYS A 399 11.21 -8.20 5.68
C CYS A 399 12.03 -7.51 6.78
N ALA A 400 11.70 -7.78 8.05
CA ALA A 400 12.40 -7.21 9.20
C ALA A 400 13.84 -7.72 9.34
N ARG A 401 14.10 -9.03 9.15
CA ARG A 401 15.47 -9.58 9.15
C ARG A 401 16.34 -8.90 8.09
N ARG A 402 15.84 -8.79 6.86
CA ARG A 402 16.55 -8.11 5.75
C ARG A 402 16.81 -6.64 6.06
N THR A 403 15.84 -5.98 6.69
CA THR A 403 15.98 -4.58 7.14
C THR A 403 17.06 -4.45 8.22
N LEU A 404 17.11 -5.36 9.20
CA LEU A 404 18.14 -5.37 10.25
C LEU A 404 19.54 -5.58 9.68
N ASP A 405 19.69 -6.46 8.69
CA ASP A 405 20.97 -6.70 8.02
C ASP A 405 21.50 -5.40 7.37
N VAL A 406 20.60 -4.63 6.75
CA VAL A 406 20.95 -3.31 6.19
C VAL A 406 21.35 -2.33 7.30
N TYR A 407 20.63 -2.28 8.42
CA TYR A 407 21.05 -1.43 9.55
C TYR A 407 22.44 -1.78 10.06
N ARG A 408 22.72 -3.07 10.26
CA ARG A 408 24.02 -3.56 10.71
C ARG A 408 25.15 -3.22 9.73
N SER A 409 24.87 -3.22 8.43
CA SER A 409 25.86 -2.86 7.41
C SER A 409 26.26 -1.37 7.43
N LEU A 410 25.43 -0.52 8.04
CA LEU A 410 25.66 0.92 8.16
C LEU A 410 26.16 1.34 9.56
N ALA A 411 26.23 0.38 10.49
CA ALA A 411 26.53 0.57 11.89
C ALA A 411 27.97 0.97 12.18
#